data_AF-A0A4Q1KJR7-F1
#
_entry.id   AF-A0A4Q1KJR7-F1
#
_cell.length_a   1.000
_cell.length_b   1.000
_cell.length_c   1.000
_cell.angle_alpha   90.00
_cell.angle_beta   90.00
_cell.angle_gamma   90.00
#
_symmetry.space_group_name_H-M   'P 1'
#
loop_
_entity.id
_entity.type
_entity.pdbx_description
1 polymer ?
#
loop_
_entity_poly.entity_id
_entity_poly.type
_entity_poly.pdbx_seq_one_letter_code
_entity_poly.pdbx_strand_id
1 'polypeptide(L)'
;MLPDWDDDDLPEWTPEQWDRAAIWHGDKLIRPASGTLTKPGRPRLEHPKRQVTLRLDADVLEKFRATGKGWQSRINAELRKILGI
;
A
#
# COMPACT_ATOMS: atom_id res chain seq x y z
N MET A 1 19.61 5.77 36.91
CA MET A 1 20.76 4.89 36.69
C MET A 1 20.26 3.79 35.77
N LEU A 2 20.71 3.76 34.51
CA LEU A 2 20.40 2.64 33.64
C LEU A 2 21.10 1.40 34.21
N PRO A 3 20.51 0.21 34.13
CA PRO A 3 21.18 -1.01 34.54
C PRO A 3 22.48 -1.19 33.73
N ASP A 4 23.52 -1.66 34.40
CA ASP A 4 24.84 -1.95 33.84
C ASP A 4 24.73 -3.28 33.08
N TRP A 5 24.26 -3.23 31.84
CA TRP A 5 24.27 -4.38 30.95
C TRP A 5 25.62 -4.36 30.25
N ASP A 6 26.53 -5.22 30.67
CA ASP A 6 27.77 -5.48 29.94
C ASP A 6 27.42 -6.20 28.63
N ASP A 7 28.12 -5.83 27.54
CA ASP A 7 27.94 -6.47 26.22
C ASP A 7 28.12 -8.00 26.26
N ASP A 8 28.81 -8.52 27.29
CA ASP A 8 29.03 -9.95 27.53
C ASP A 8 27.73 -10.72 27.89
N ASP A 9 26.71 -10.03 28.42
CA ASP A 9 25.41 -10.63 28.75
C ASP A 9 24.43 -10.66 27.56
N LEU A 10 24.82 -10.10 26.41
CA LEU A 10 23.99 -10.13 25.21
C LEU A 10 23.98 -11.54 24.62
N PRO A 11 22.80 -12.13 24.34
CA PRO A 11 22.76 -13.40 23.64
C PRO A 11 23.39 -13.26 22.27
N GLU A 12 24.25 -14.21 21.90
CA GLU A 12 24.80 -14.26 20.55
C GLU A 12 23.69 -14.39 19.52
N TRP A 13 23.85 -13.67 18.42
CA TRP A 13 22.92 -13.76 17.30
C TRP A 13 22.96 -15.16 16.70
N THR A 14 21.81 -15.83 16.69
CA THR A 14 21.74 -17.16 16.07
C THR A 14 21.88 -17.06 14.55
N PRO A 15 22.36 -18.10 13.86
CA PRO A 15 22.47 -18.10 12.40
C PRO A 15 21.14 -17.82 11.69
N GLU A 16 20.02 -18.29 12.25
CA GLU A 16 18.67 -18.02 11.76
C GLU A 16 18.28 -16.54 11.94
N GLN A 17 18.75 -15.90 13.00
CA GLN A 17 18.55 -14.47 13.22
C GLN A 17 19.38 -13.63 12.24
N TRP A 18 20.58 -14.08 11.88
CA TRP A 18 21.38 -13.47 10.82
C TRP A 18 20.72 -13.60 9.44
N ASP A 19 20.17 -14.77 9.12
CA ASP A 19 19.51 -15.02 7.83
C ASP A 19 18.30 -14.08 7.62
N ARG A 20 17.51 -13.89 8.68
CA ARG A 20 16.30 -13.06 8.66
C ARG A 20 16.54 -11.57 8.82
N ALA A 21 17.74 -11.13 9.19
CA ALA A 21 18.04 -9.73 9.49
C ALA A 21 18.00 -8.84 8.23
N ALA A 22 17.76 -7.55 8.43
CA ALA A 22 17.91 -6.56 7.37
C ALA A 22 19.40 -6.27 7.15
N ILE A 23 19.84 -6.24 5.89
CA ILE A 23 21.21 -5.88 5.52
C ILE A 23 21.24 -4.45 5.03
N TRP A 24 22.02 -3.62 5.72
CA TRP A 24 22.27 -2.23 5.39
C TRP A 24 23.72 -2.03 4.96
N HIS A 25 23.94 -1.17 3.96
CA HIS A 25 25.26 -0.68 3.59
C HIS A 25 25.23 0.86 3.66
N GLY A 26 25.68 1.41 4.78
CA GLY A 26 25.40 2.81 5.14
C GLY A 26 23.88 3.04 5.23
N ASP A 27 23.39 4.10 4.61
CA ASP A 27 21.96 4.43 4.53
C ASP A 27 21.16 3.58 3.52
N LYS A 28 21.80 2.67 2.78
CA LYS A 28 21.15 1.88 1.72
C LYS A 28 20.75 0.49 2.23
N LEU A 29 19.45 0.21 2.22
CA LEU A 29 18.92 -1.13 2.46
C LEU A 29 19.18 -2.04 1.25
N ILE A 30 19.95 -3.11 1.45
CA ILE A 30 20.30 -4.10 0.42
C ILE A 30 19.34 -5.29 0.45
N ARG A 31 18.92 -5.72 1.64
CA ARG A 31 17.94 -6.79 1.84
C ARG A 31 17.05 -6.44 3.04
N PRO A 32 15.72 -6.44 2.90
CA PRO A 32 14.83 -6.27 4.05
C PRO A 32 14.90 -7.51 4.96
N ALA A 33 14.61 -7.30 6.24
CA ALA A 33 14.42 -8.42 7.16
C ALA A 33 13.24 -9.29 6.69
N SER A 34 13.38 -10.61 6.81
CA SER A 34 12.30 -11.58 6.56
C SER A 34 11.69 -11.99 7.90
N GLY A 35 10.41 -12.34 7.93
CA GLY A 35 9.69 -12.63 9.17
C GLY A 35 8.87 -11.44 9.68
N THR A 36 7.59 -11.49 9.35
CA THR A 36 6.45 -10.87 10.05
C THR A 36 6.64 -9.47 10.67
N LEU A 37 7.13 -8.48 9.90
CA LEU A 37 6.68 -7.08 10.07
C LEU A 37 6.79 -6.20 8.82
N THR A 38 7.06 -6.75 7.64
CA THR A 38 6.76 -6.00 6.42
C THR A 38 5.24 -6.08 6.28
N LYS A 39 4.48 -5.06 6.68
CA LYS A 39 3.04 -4.98 6.33
C LYS A 39 2.99 -5.18 4.82
N PRO A 40 2.53 -6.33 4.28
CA PRO A 40 2.43 -6.45 2.85
C PRO A 40 1.46 -5.35 2.44
N GLY A 41 1.91 -4.44 1.57
CA GLY A 41 1.02 -3.45 1.00
C GLY A 41 -0.21 -4.16 0.42
N ARG A 42 -1.34 -3.44 0.31
CA ARG A 42 -2.54 -4.02 -0.30
C ARG A 42 -2.13 -4.70 -1.62
N PRO A 43 -2.48 -5.99 -1.82
CA PRO A 43 -2.12 -6.70 -3.03
C PRO A 43 -2.52 -5.87 -4.26
N ARG A 44 -1.62 -5.82 -5.25
CA ARG A 44 -1.82 -5.05 -6.47
C ARG A 44 -3.06 -5.62 -7.18
N LEU A 45 -4.03 -4.76 -7.49
CA LEU A 45 -5.18 -5.16 -8.29
C LEU A 45 -4.70 -5.48 -9.71
N GLU A 46 -5.20 -6.56 -10.30
CA GLU A 46 -4.87 -6.95 -11.68
C GLU A 46 -5.36 -5.89 -12.69
N HIS A 47 -6.52 -5.27 -12.40
CA HIS A 47 -7.12 -4.22 -13.23
C HIS A 47 -7.47 -2.99 -12.38
N PRO A 48 -6.50 -2.12 -12.06
CA PRO A 48 -6.76 -0.90 -11.31
C PRO A 48 -7.55 0.11 -12.16
N LYS A 49 -8.38 0.93 -11.51
CA LYS A 49 -9.01 2.09 -12.15
C LYS A 49 -7.91 3.03 -12.65
N ARG A 50 -8.00 3.47 -13.90
CA ARG A 50 -7.08 4.46 -14.47
C ARG A 50 -7.67 5.86 -14.26
N GLN A 51 -6.90 6.75 -13.65
CA GLN A 51 -7.27 8.16 -13.60
C GLN A 51 -7.06 8.77 -14.99
N VAL A 52 -8.11 9.36 -15.54
CA VAL A 52 -8.08 10.04 -16.84
C VAL A 52 -8.70 11.44 -16.70
N THR A 53 -8.22 12.37 -17.52
CA THR A 53 -8.80 13.71 -17.61
C THR A 53 -9.85 13.71 -18.73
N LEU A 54 -11.14 13.67 -18.36
CA LEU A 54 -12.27 13.71 -19.27
C LEU A 54 -13.14 14.93 -18.95
N ARG A 55 -13.65 15.59 -20.00
CA ARG A 55 -14.69 16.62 -19.86
C ARG A 55 -16.05 15.97 -20.08
N LEU A 56 -16.99 16.25 -19.19
CA LEU A 56 -18.39 15.82 -19.26
C LEU A 56 -19.27 17.07 -19.31
N ASP A 57 -20.47 16.94 -19.89
CA ASP A 57 -21.47 17.99 -19.84
C ASP A 57 -21.81 18.37 -18.39
N ALA A 58 -22.09 19.66 -18.20
CA ALA A 58 -22.32 20.23 -16.87
C ALA A 58 -23.58 19.62 -16.22
N ASP A 59 -24.66 19.41 -16.98
CA ASP A 59 -25.90 18.84 -16.46
C ASP A 59 -25.72 17.39 -15.98
N VAL A 60 -24.92 16.61 -16.71
CA VAL A 60 -24.58 15.23 -16.34
C VAL A 60 -23.80 15.23 -15.02
N LEU A 61 -22.79 16.08 -14.90
CA LEU A 61 -21.97 16.18 -13.70
C LEU A 61 -22.81 16.58 -12.48
N GLU A 62 -23.68 17.58 -12.64
CA GLU A 62 -24.54 18.08 -11.56
C GLU A 62 -25.55 17.02 -11.12
N LYS A 63 -26.19 16.29 -12.06
CA LYS A 63 -27.09 15.18 -11.72
C LYS A 63 -26.40 14.09 -10.92
N PHE A 64 -25.18 13.70 -11.31
CA PHE A 64 -24.44 12.69 -10.55
C PHE A 64 -24.00 13.25 -9.19
N ARG A 65 -23.48 14.48 -9.10
CA ARG A 65 -23.09 15.10 -7.83
C ARG A 65 -24.24 15.20 -6.84
N ALA A 66 -25.45 15.49 -7.30
CA ALA A 66 -26.66 15.52 -6.49
C ALA A 66 -26.98 14.16 -5.82
N THR A 67 -26.48 13.04 -6.36
CA THR A 67 -26.62 11.71 -5.74
C THR A 67 -25.73 11.50 -4.51
N GLY A 68 -24.92 12.50 -4.14
CA GLY A 68 -24.13 12.54 -2.91
C GLY A 68 -22.84 11.73 -2.97
N LYS A 69 -22.38 11.27 -1.80
CA LYS A 69 -21.12 10.53 -1.67
C LYS A 69 -21.10 9.31 -2.59
N GLY A 70 -20.01 9.15 -3.34
CA GLY A 70 -19.84 8.03 -4.26
C GLY A 70 -20.37 8.23 -5.68
N TRP A 71 -20.79 9.45 -6.05
CA TRP A 71 -21.25 9.75 -7.40
C TRP A 71 -20.26 9.36 -8.51
N GLN A 72 -18.95 9.47 -8.27
CA GLN A 72 -17.91 9.04 -9.22
C GLN A 72 -17.90 7.53 -9.47
N SER A 73 -18.21 6.73 -8.44
CA SER A 73 -18.37 5.28 -8.60
C SER A 73 -19.67 4.96 -9.33
N ARG A 74 -20.71 5.75 -9.12
CA ARG A 74 -22.03 5.58 -9.76
C ARG A 74 -21.97 5.89 -11.26
N ILE A 75 -21.33 6.99 -11.67
CA ILE A 75 -21.13 7.29 -13.10
C ILE A 75 -20.29 6.19 -13.78
N ASN A 76 -19.25 5.69 -13.12
CA ASN A 76 -18.47 4.58 -13.67
C ASN A 76 -19.31 3.30 -13.82
N ALA A 77 -20.22 3.00 -12.90
CA ALA A 77 -21.11 1.84 -13.00
C ALA A 77 -22.08 1.95 -14.19
N GLU A 78 -22.67 3.13 -14.43
CA GLU A 78 -23.53 3.37 -15.59
C GLU A 78 -22.76 3.23 -16.91
N LEU A 79 -21.53 3.76 -16.98
CA LEU A 79 -20.67 3.58 -18.16
C LEU A 79 -20.37 2.10 -18.43
N ARG A 80 -20.09 1.30 -17.39
CA ARG A 80 -19.90 -0.15 -17.54
C ARG A 80 -21.15 -0.86 -18.02
N LYS A 81 -22.32 -0.49 -17.49
CA LYS A 81 -23.62 -1.03 -17.91
C LYS A 81 -23.91 -0.77 -19.39
N ILE A 82 -23.61 0.44 -19.88
CA ILE A 82 -23.77 0.80 -21.31
C ILE A 82 -22.82 -0.02 -22.19
N LEU A 83 -21.60 -0.30 -21.71
CA LEU A 83 -20.60 -1.09 -22.42
C LEU A 83 -20.74 -2.61 -22.25
N GLY A 84 -21.59 -3.08 -21.34
CA GLY A 84 -21.78 -4.51 -21.04
C GLY A 84 -20.63 -5.18 -20.29
N ILE A 85 -19.91 -4.44 -19.42
CA ILE A 85 -18.71 -4.91 -18.67
C ILE A 85 -18.79 -4.70 -17.14
#